data_AF-A0A963USE4-F1
#
_entry.id   AF-A0A963USE4-F1
#
_cell.length_a   1.000
_cell.length_b   1.000
_cell.length_c   1.000
_cell.angle_alpha   90.00
_cell.angle_beta   90.00
_cell.angle_gamma   90.00
#
_symmetry.space_group_name_H-M   'P 1'
#
loop_
_entity.id
_entity.type
_entity.pdbx_description
1 polymer ?
#
loop_
_entity_poly.entity_id
_entity_poly.type
_entity_poly.pdbx_seq_one_letter_code
_entity_poly.pdbx_strand_id
1 'polypeptide(L)'
;MTKPPDDVIVLAIRSISGEITRSMRMIAFQFDGNSAMFRYYMDSEPTDDEREMAEIVALNFDAGLPTTLSSVGVEFVVTNDPLGRLDVLDFGLYRRWEAT
;
A
#
# COMPACT_ATOMS: atom_id res chain seq x y z
N MET A 1 -9.38 -2.37 -15.54
CA MET A 1 -9.28 -1.57 -14.31
C MET A 1 -9.02 -0.14 -14.70
N THR A 2 -9.75 0.79 -14.10
CA THR A 2 -9.59 2.24 -14.28
C THR A 2 -8.65 2.73 -13.18
N LYS A 3 -7.61 3.47 -13.57
CA LYS A 3 -6.69 4.12 -12.64
C LYS A 3 -7.50 4.87 -11.54
N PRO A 4 -7.11 4.79 -10.26
CA PRO A 4 -7.80 5.52 -9.20
C PRO A 4 -7.75 7.04 -9.47
N PRO A 5 -8.73 7.80 -8.96
CA PRO A 5 -8.69 9.26 -9.04
C PRO A 5 -7.39 9.84 -8.46
N ASP A 6 -6.87 10.92 -9.06
CA ASP A 6 -5.57 11.48 -8.68
C ASP A 6 -5.52 11.97 -7.22
N ASP A 7 -6.64 12.50 -6.71
CA ASP A 7 -6.80 12.90 -5.31
C ASP A 7 -6.73 11.71 -4.34
N VAL A 8 -7.32 10.57 -4.72
CA VAL A 8 -7.22 9.31 -3.98
C VAL A 8 -5.77 8.80 -3.95
N ILE A 9 -5.06 8.88 -5.08
CA ILE A 9 -3.64 8.50 -5.16
C ILE A 9 -2.80 9.41 -4.27
N VAL A 10 -3.01 10.73 -4.33
CA VAL A 10 -2.28 11.68 -3.49
C VAL A 10 -2.53 11.41 -2.00
N LEU A 11 -3.78 11.10 -1.62
CA LEU A 11 -4.10 10.73 -0.26
C LEU A 11 -3.38 9.45 0.16
N ALA A 12 -3.41 8.40 -0.65
CA ALA A 12 -2.72 7.14 -0.36
C ALA A 12 -1.20 7.32 -0.21
N ILE A 13 -0.57 8.14 -1.08
CA ILE A 13 0.86 8.48 -0.97
C ILE A 13 1.14 9.26 0.32
N ARG A 14 0.25 10.18 0.71
CA ARG A 14 0.38 10.91 1.98
C ARG A 14 0.24 9.99 3.19
N SER A 15 -0.68 9.04 3.16
CA SER A 15 -0.91 8.10 4.27
C SER A 15 0.30 7.22 4.56
N ILE A 16 1.12 6.86 3.56
CA ILE A 16 2.34 6.06 3.77
C ILE A 16 3.56 6.91 4.20
N SER A 17 3.43 8.23 4.31
CA SER A 17 4.58 9.10 4.57
C SER A 17 5.05 8.97 6.02
N GLY A 18 6.26 8.45 6.21
CA GLY A 18 6.85 8.15 7.53
C GLY A 18 6.82 6.66 7.89
N GLU A 19 6.00 5.87 7.20
CA GLU A 19 5.71 4.46 7.54
C GLU A 19 6.43 3.46 6.62
N ILE A 20 7.41 3.92 5.83
CA ILE A 20 8.18 3.08 4.90
C ILE A 20 9.44 2.58 5.59
N THR A 21 9.54 1.26 5.78
CA THR A 21 10.71 0.60 6.36
C THR A 21 11.64 0.02 5.30
N ARG A 22 12.83 -0.45 5.72
CA ARG A 22 13.79 -1.06 4.80
C ARG A 22 13.37 -2.42 4.26
N SER A 23 12.53 -3.16 5.00
CA SER A 23 12.06 -4.50 4.61
C SER A 23 10.99 -4.42 3.52
N MET A 24 10.33 -3.27 3.36
CA MET A 24 9.34 -3.03 2.31
C MET A 24 10.00 -2.89 0.94
N ARG A 25 9.55 -3.71 0.00
CA ARG A 25 10.00 -3.74 -1.40
C ARG A 25 9.12 -2.89 -2.30
N MET A 26 7.81 -3.01 -2.13
CA MET A 26 6.79 -2.28 -2.90
C MET A 26 5.51 -2.16 -2.06
N ILE A 27 4.81 -1.03 -2.20
CA ILE A 27 3.45 -0.88 -1.70
C ILE A 27 2.54 -0.68 -2.91
N ALA A 28 1.69 -1.67 -3.16
CA ALA A 28 0.68 -1.64 -4.21
C ALA A 28 -0.67 -1.23 -3.61
N PHE A 29 -1.50 -0.60 -4.43
CA PHE A 29 -2.76 -0.01 -4.00
C PHE A 29 -3.88 -0.35 -4.98
N GLN A 30 -5.01 -0.75 -4.44
CA GLN A 30 -6.24 -0.99 -5.18
C GLN A 30 -7.35 -0.07 -4.69
N PHE A 31 -8.17 0.43 -5.60
CA PHE A 31 -9.34 1.24 -5.27
C PHE A 31 -10.46 1.08 -6.30
N ASP A 32 -11.64 0.64 -5.85
CA ASP A 32 -12.80 0.42 -6.73
C ASP A 32 -13.91 1.48 -6.57
N GLY A 33 -13.70 2.49 -5.73
CA GLY A 33 -14.69 3.52 -5.40
C GLY A 33 -15.51 3.25 -4.13
N ASN A 34 -15.48 2.03 -3.61
CA ASN A 34 -16.20 1.62 -2.41
C ASN A 34 -15.30 0.90 -1.38
N SER A 35 -14.19 0.32 -1.83
CA SER A 35 -13.19 -0.36 -1.03
C SER A 35 -11.76 0.01 -1.48
N ALA A 36 -10.82 -0.16 -0.56
CA ALA A 36 -9.40 0.03 -0.82
C ALA A 36 -8.57 -1.13 -0.26
N MET A 37 -7.40 -1.39 -0.85
CA MET A 37 -6.44 -2.38 -0.37
C MET A 37 -5.02 -1.83 -0.49
N PHE A 38 -4.26 -1.93 0.60
CA PHE A 38 -2.81 -1.74 0.61
C PHE A 38 -2.12 -3.10 0.66
N ARG A 39 -1.34 -3.43 -0.37
CA ARG A 39 -0.50 -4.63 -0.38
C ARG A 39 0.96 -4.27 -0.19
N TYR A 40 1.55 -4.78 0.87
CA TYR A 40 2.96 -4.61 1.23
C TYR A 40 3.74 -5.84 0.77
N TYR A 41 4.59 -5.65 -0.24
CA TYR A 41 5.57 -6.65 -0.62
C TYR A 41 6.80 -6.50 0.28
N MET A 42 7.18 -7.58 0.96
CA MET A 42 8.19 -7.58 2.01
C MET A 42 9.36 -8.53 1.65
N ASP A 43 10.56 -8.18 2.10
CA ASP A 43 11.75 -9.07 2.06
C ASP A 43 11.63 -10.24 3.06
N SER A 44 10.93 -10.01 4.17
CA SER A 44 10.78 -10.95 5.28
C SER A 44 9.39 -10.83 5.89
N GLU A 45 9.03 -11.74 6.79
CA GLU A 45 7.79 -11.61 7.57
C GLU A 45 7.76 -10.26 8.30
N PRO A 46 6.64 -9.48 8.21
CA PRO A 46 6.54 -8.19 8.87
C PRO A 46 6.54 -8.35 10.40
N THR A 47 7.22 -7.41 11.07
CA THR A 47 7.17 -7.31 12.53
C THR A 47 5.81 -6.80 13.01
N ASP A 48 5.54 -6.92 14.31
CA ASP A 48 4.30 -6.38 14.90
C ASP A 48 4.22 -4.85 14.70
N ASP A 49 5.35 -4.14 14.85
CA ASP A 49 5.44 -2.70 14.56
C ASP A 49 5.08 -2.40 13.10
N GLU A 50 5.57 -3.20 12.13
CA GLU A 50 5.25 -3.00 10.70
C GLU A 50 3.78 -3.28 10.38
N ARG A 51 3.17 -4.23 11.08
CA ARG A 51 1.72 -4.47 10.99
C ARG A 51 0.94 -3.30 11.55
N GLU A 52 1.31 -2.80 12.72
CA GLU A 52 0.67 -1.63 13.33
C GLU A 52 0.80 -0.39 12.44
N MET A 53 1.99 -0.13 11.88
CA MET A 53 2.21 0.97 10.93
C MET A 53 1.30 0.84 9.70
N ALA A 54 1.13 -0.36 9.13
CA ALA A 54 0.24 -0.56 7.98
C ALA A 54 -1.24 -0.31 8.32
N GLU A 55 -1.69 -0.70 9.51
CA GLU A 55 -3.05 -0.37 9.99
C GLU A 55 -3.23 1.14 10.19
N ILE A 56 -2.20 1.84 10.67
CA ILE A 56 -2.21 3.31 10.78
C ILE A 56 -2.32 3.96 9.39
N VAL A 57 -1.61 3.45 8.38
CA VAL A 57 -1.75 3.90 6.99
C VAL A 57 -3.19 3.74 6.51
N ALA A 58 -3.78 2.56 6.71
CA ALA A 58 -5.15 2.26 6.30
C ALA A 58 -6.15 3.21 6.98
N LEU A 59 -6.00 3.43 8.29
CA LEU A 59 -6.84 4.34 9.06
C LEU A 59 -6.70 5.80 8.60
N ASN A 60 -5.47 6.27 8.37
CA ASN A 60 -5.21 7.63 7.89
C ASN A 60 -5.80 7.85 6.50
N PHE A 61 -5.75 6.84 5.64
CA PHE A 61 -6.37 6.88 4.32
C PHE A 61 -7.90 6.95 4.43
N ASP A 62 -8.54 6.08 5.22
CA ASP A 62 -10.00 6.09 5.40
C ASP A 62 -10.49 7.43 5.99
N ALA A 63 -9.81 7.93 7.03
CA ALA A 63 -10.14 9.20 7.67
C ALA A 63 -9.95 10.43 6.76
N GLY A 64 -9.11 10.33 5.73
CA GLY A 64 -8.85 11.39 4.78
C GLY A 64 -9.86 11.47 3.63
N LEU A 65 -10.72 10.46 3.47
CA LEU A 65 -11.73 10.45 2.42
C LEU A 65 -12.99 11.22 2.84
N PRO A 66 -13.65 11.92 1.90
CA PRO A 66 -14.92 12.61 2.19
C PRO A 66 -16.09 11.63 2.39
N THR A 67 -15.91 10.37 1.98
CA THR A 67 -16.92 9.31 2.03
C THR A 67 -16.37 8.08 2.74
N THR A 68 -17.19 7.46 3.57
CA THR A 68 -16.86 6.21 4.25
C THR A 68 -16.76 5.07 3.25
N LEU A 69 -15.63 4.35 3.27
CA LEU A 69 -15.48 3.12 2.51
C LEU A 69 -16.18 1.95 3.23
N SER A 70 -16.59 0.93 2.48
CA SER A 70 -17.09 -0.30 3.10
C SER A 70 -15.98 -1.08 3.81
N SER A 71 -14.75 -0.95 3.31
CA SER A 71 -13.57 -1.63 3.87
C SER A 71 -12.28 -1.01 3.34
N VAL A 72 -11.28 -0.95 4.21
CA VAL A 72 -9.88 -0.75 3.85
C VAL A 72 -9.09 -1.96 4.33
N GLY A 73 -8.48 -2.69 3.40
CA GLY A 73 -7.71 -3.88 3.69
C GLY A 73 -6.20 -3.62 3.72
N VAL A 74 -5.51 -4.46 4.48
CA VAL A 74 -4.05 -4.55 4.51
C VAL A 74 -3.65 -6.00 4.21
N GLU A 75 -2.72 -6.18 3.27
CA GLU A 75 -2.17 -7.48 2.92
C GLU A 75 -0.65 -7.43 2.92
N PHE A 76 -0.01 -8.48 3.45
CA PHE A 76 1.44 -8.65 3.40
C PHE A 76 1.80 -9.84 2.52
N VAL A 77 2.75 -9.63 1.61
CA VAL A 77 3.27 -10.67 0.71
C VAL A 77 4.79 -10.73 0.84
N VAL A 78 5.28 -11.78 1.48
CA VAL A 78 6.72 -12.07 1.53
C VAL A 78 7.12 -12.73 0.22
N THR A 79 8.02 -12.11 -0.54
CA THR A 79 8.48 -12.66 -1.82
C THR A 79 9.89 -12.18 -2.15
N ASN A 80 10.63 -13.00 -2.89
CA ASN A 80 11.92 -12.65 -3.50
C ASN A 80 11.83 -12.51 -5.03
N ASP A 81 10.61 -12.50 -5.59
CA ASP A 81 10.43 -12.30 -7.02
C ASP A 81 10.97 -10.94 -7.46
N PRO A 82 11.54 -10.81 -8.67
CA PRO A 82 11.96 -9.53 -9.21
C PRO A 82 10.82 -8.51 -9.17
N LEU A 83 11.11 -7.26 -8.79
CA LEU A 83 10.10 -6.19 -8.67
C LEU A 83 9.23 -6.01 -9.93
N GLY A 84 9.76 -6.32 -11.13
CA GLY A 84 9.01 -6.26 -12.39
C GLY A 84 7.94 -7.35 -12.57
N ARG A 85 7.89 -8.33 -11.67
CA ARG A 85 6.86 -9.39 -11.64
C ARG A 85 5.82 -9.19 -10.52
N LEU A 86 6.02 -8.19 -9.66
CA LEU A 86 5.07 -7.90 -8.59
C LEU A 86 3.86 -7.16 -9.18
N ASP A 87 2.68 -7.53 -8.68
CA ASP A 87 1.43 -6.92 -9.11
C ASP A 87 1.26 -5.56 -8.42
N VAL A 88 1.13 -4.50 -9.22
CA VAL A 88 0.90 -3.15 -8.71
C VAL A 88 -0.56 -2.90 -8.34
N LEU A 89 -1.43 -3.91 -8.48
CA LEU A 89 -2.87 -3.79 -8.36
C LEU A 89 -3.36 -2.72 -9.35
N ASP A 90 -3.95 -1.62 -8.85
CA ASP A 90 -4.30 -0.47 -9.68
C ASP A 90 -3.17 0.55 -9.78
N PHE A 91 -2.35 0.70 -8.72
CA PHE A 91 -1.29 1.71 -8.64
C PHE A 91 -0.16 1.34 -7.66
N GLY A 92 1.09 1.60 -8.06
CA GLY A 92 2.24 1.46 -7.16
C GLY A 92 2.55 2.74 -6.41
N LEU A 93 2.37 2.76 -5.08
CA LEU A 93 2.61 3.93 -4.23
C LEU A 93 4.09 4.12 -3.91
N TYR A 94 4.80 3.01 -3.71
CA TYR A 94 6.22 2.98 -3.38
C TYR A 94 6.89 1.79 -4.03
N ARG A 95 8.14 1.97 -4.43
CA ARG A 95 9.02 0.90 -4.87
C ARG A 95 10.45 1.20 -4.42
N ARG A 96 11.04 0.29 -3.66
CA ARG A 96 12.45 0.36 -3.29
C ARG A 96 13.31 0.12 -4.52
N TRP A 97 14.44 0.81 -4.61
CA TRP A 97 15.47 0.45 -5.57
C TRP A 97 16.11 -0.87 -5.17
N GLU A 98 16.21 -1.82 -6.12
CA GLU A 98 16.89 -3.09 -5.94
C GLU A 98 17.89 -3.24 -7.09
N ALA A 99 19.14 -3.59 -6.75
CA ALA A 99 20.15 -3.89 -7.75
C ALA A 99 19.72 -5.15 -8.52
N THR A 100 19.46 -4.99 -9.82
CA THR A 100 19.11 -6.07 -10.75
C THR A 100 20.25 -7.06 -10.95
#